data_AF-A0A0W8G9N2-F1
#
_entry.id   AF-A0A0W8G9N2-F1
#
_cell.length_a   1.000
_cell.length_b   1.000
_cell.length_c   1.000
_cell.angle_alpha   90.00
_cell.angle_beta   90.00
_cell.angle_gamma   90.00
#
_symmetry.space_group_name_H-M   'P 1'
#
loop_
_entity.id
_entity.type
_entity.pdbx_description
1 polymer ?
#
loop_
_entity_poly.entity_id
_entity_poly.type
_entity_poly.pdbx_seq_one_letter_code
_entity_poly.pdbx_strand_id
1 'polypeptide(L)'
;MGLKKRRDVPMQGHKTQNLSARISNCLQTILELEPDLERLRLGHVLIREFQILKTFLARMDRIDIEEGDVARIETATESFLRELKTPLALVELERIRKYIVH
;
A
#
# COMPACT_ATOMS: atom_id res chain seq x y z
N MET A 1 -5.57 -20.20 -51.73
CA MET A 1 -5.13 -20.84 -50.47
C MET A 1 -3.92 -20.07 -49.96
N GLY A 2 -3.78 -19.55 -48.74
CA GLY A 2 -4.64 -19.45 -47.58
C GLY A 2 -4.12 -18.27 -46.74
N LEU A 3 -5.04 -17.49 -46.18
CA LEU A 3 -4.76 -16.31 -45.36
C LEU A 3 -4.05 -16.73 -44.06
N LYS A 4 -2.83 -16.23 -43.84
CA LYS A 4 -2.11 -16.42 -42.58
C LYS A 4 -2.72 -15.47 -41.54
N LYS A 5 -3.76 -15.95 -40.82
CA LYS A 5 -4.35 -15.27 -39.65
C LYS A 5 -3.23 -14.90 -38.69
N ARG A 6 -3.02 -13.60 -38.47
CA ARG A 6 -2.23 -13.10 -37.34
C ARG A 6 -2.95 -13.60 -36.08
N ARG A 7 -2.23 -14.29 -35.22
CA ARG A 7 -2.72 -14.69 -33.90
C ARG A 7 -2.75 -13.43 -33.05
N ASP A 8 -3.94 -12.91 -32.76
CA ASP A 8 -4.13 -11.97 -31.68
C ASP A 8 -3.73 -12.66 -30.36
N VAL A 9 -2.63 -12.21 -29.76
CA VAL A 9 -2.21 -12.62 -28.41
C VAL A 9 -3.01 -11.76 -27.43
N PRO A 10 -3.68 -12.33 -26.40
CA PRO A 10 -4.51 -11.54 -25.50
C PRO A 10 -3.62 -10.59 -24.68
N MET A 11 -3.82 -9.28 -24.84
CA MET A 11 -3.21 -8.21 -24.02
C MET A 11 -3.70 -8.18 -22.56
N GLN A 12 -4.20 -9.30 -22.02
CA GLN A 12 -4.80 -9.34 -20.68
C GLN A 12 -3.76 -9.57 -19.57
N GLY A 13 -2.68 -10.31 -19.82
CA GLY A 13 -1.67 -10.63 -18.79
C GLY A 13 -0.91 -9.41 -18.23
N HIS A 14 -0.62 -8.41 -19.07
CA HIS A 14 0.08 -7.20 -18.64
C HIS A 14 -0.79 -6.28 -17.78
N LYS A 15 -2.12 -6.30 -17.99
CA LYS A 15 -3.05 -5.43 -17.25
C LYS A 15 -3.17 -5.91 -15.81
N THR A 16 -3.42 -7.20 -15.57
CA THR A 16 -3.52 -7.76 -14.22
C THR A 16 -2.19 -7.62 -13.44
N GLN A 17 -1.05 -7.77 -14.11
CA GLN A 17 0.26 -7.51 -13.51
C GLN A 17 0.44 -6.05 -13.09
N ASN A 18 -0.07 -5.10 -13.89
CA ASN A 18 -0.03 -3.68 -13.55
C ASN A 18 -0.94 -3.34 -12.35
N LEU A 19 -2.14 -3.94 -12.27
CA LEU A 19 -3.07 -3.75 -11.15
C LEU A 19 -2.50 -4.30 -9.84
N SER A 20 -1.92 -5.51 -9.90
CA SER A 20 -1.28 -6.14 -8.73
C SER A 20 -0.13 -5.29 -8.21
N ALA A 21 0.71 -4.75 -9.10
CA ALA A 21 1.80 -3.86 -8.73
C ALA A 21 1.32 -2.58 -8.03
N ARG A 22 0.21 -1.99 -8.49
CA ARG A 22 -0.37 -0.78 -7.86
C ARG A 22 -0.86 -1.07 -6.44
N ILE A 23 -1.62 -2.15 -6.24
CA ILE A 23 -2.02 -2.58 -4.89
C ILE A 23 -0.79 -2.88 -4.04
N SER A 24 0.23 -3.56 -4.60
CA SER A 24 1.50 -3.84 -3.91
C SER A 24 2.10 -2.57 -3.32
N ASN A 25 2.21 -1.54 -4.16
CA ASN A 25 2.82 -0.27 -3.80
C ASN A 25 2.01 0.44 -2.70
N CYS A 26 0.68 0.45 -2.79
CA CYS A 26 -0.18 1.01 -1.75
C CYS A 26 0.03 0.31 -0.40
N LEU A 27 0.01 -1.02 -0.38
CA LEU A 27 0.17 -1.80 0.84
C LEU A 27 1.58 -1.69 1.42
N GLN A 28 2.62 -1.68 0.58
CA GLN A 28 4.00 -1.43 1.00
C GLN A 28 4.15 -0.04 1.61
N THR A 29 3.58 1.00 1.00
CA THR A 29 3.59 2.37 1.54
C THR A 29 2.98 2.41 2.95
N ILE A 30 1.88 1.70 3.19
CA ILE A 30 1.27 1.61 4.54
C ILE A 30 2.20 0.87 5.50
N LEU A 31 2.77 -0.26 5.08
CA LEU A 31 3.65 -1.09 5.92
C LEU A 31 4.96 -0.38 6.30
N GLU A 32 5.49 0.48 5.44
CA GLU A 32 6.67 1.31 5.72
C GLU A 32 6.46 2.26 6.90
N LEU A 33 5.21 2.60 7.23
CA LEU A 33 4.87 3.46 8.37
C LEU A 33 4.80 2.73 9.72
N GLU A 34 4.85 1.40 9.73
CA GLU A 34 4.75 0.58 10.95
C GLU A 34 5.71 1.06 12.07
N PRO A 35 7.01 1.35 11.81
CA PRO A 35 7.92 1.81 12.85
C PRO A 35 7.53 3.19 13.44
N ASP A 36 7.04 4.11 12.61
CA ASP A 36 6.63 5.43 13.08
C ASP A 36 5.32 5.36 13.87
N LEU A 37 4.40 4.47 13.50
CA LEU A 37 3.17 4.23 14.26
C LEU A 37 3.44 3.52 15.60
N GLU A 38 4.43 2.62 15.66
CA GLU A 38 4.90 2.06 16.93
C GLU A 38 5.42 3.15 17.88
N ARG A 39 6.19 4.12 17.36
CA ARG A 39 6.69 5.27 18.14
C ARG A 39 5.57 6.18 18.63
N LEU A 40 4.51 6.34 17.83
CA LEU A 40 3.27 7.02 18.21
C LEU A 40 2.46 6.27 19.28
N ARG A 41 2.89 5.07 19.70
CA ARG A 41 2.11 4.12 20.51
C ARG A 41 0.79 3.76 19.85
N LEU A 42 0.61 3.95 18.55
CA LEU A 42 -0.53 3.46 17.78
C LEU A 42 -0.27 2.06 17.21
N GLY A 43 1.00 1.64 17.13
CA GLY A 43 1.40 0.35 16.58
C GLY A 43 0.67 -0.83 17.21
N HIS A 44 0.44 -0.84 18.53
CA HIS A 44 -0.29 -1.93 19.19
C HIS A 44 -1.78 -2.02 18.80
N VAL A 45 -2.39 -0.90 18.40
CA VAL A 45 -3.78 -0.86 17.91
C VAL A 45 -3.86 -1.37 16.47
N LEU A 46 -2.79 -1.18 15.70
CA LEU A 46 -2.73 -1.47 14.26
C LEU A 46 -1.92 -2.73 13.92
N ILE A 47 -1.35 -3.42 14.92
CA ILE A 47 -0.44 -4.54 14.69
C ILE A 47 -1.14 -5.69 13.99
N ARG A 48 -2.40 -5.93 14.33
CA ARG A 48 -3.20 -7.01 13.73
C ARG A 48 -3.50 -6.68 12.27
N GLU A 49 -3.79 -5.43 12.00
CA GLU A 49 -4.10 -4.85 10.70
C GLU A 49 -2.86 -4.94 9.80
N PHE A 50 -1.68 -4.59 10.30
CA PHE A 50 -0.43 -4.77 9.56
C PHE A 50 -0.13 -6.23 9.22
N GLN A 51 -0.39 -7.17 10.14
CA GLN A 51 -0.22 -8.60 9.84
C GLN A 51 -1.20 -9.10 8.77
N ILE A 52 -2.43 -8.57 8.77
CA ILE A 52 -3.40 -8.84 7.70
C ILE A 52 -2.87 -8.31 6.36
N LEU A 53 -2.36 -7.07 6.32
CA LEU A 53 -1.79 -6.49 5.09
C LEU A 53 -0.58 -7.28 4.58
N LYS A 54 0.34 -7.69 5.45
CA LYS A 54 1.50 -8.54 5.09
C LYS A 54 1.04 -9.88 4.49
N THR A 55 0.05 -10.51 5.11
CA THR A 55 -0.51 -11.78 4.63
C THR A 55 -1.20 -11.63 3.28
N PHE A 56 -1.91 -10.51 3.08
CA PHE A 56 -2.57 -10.21 1.81
C PHE A 56 -1.55 -9.96 0.70
N LEU A 57 -0.54 -9.13 0.95
CA LEU A 57 0.55 -8.83 0.02
C LEU A 57 1.24 -10.11 -0.48
N ALA A 58 1.49 -11.08 0.41
CA ALA A 58 2.12 -12.35 0.07
C ALA A 58 1.29 -13.26 -0.86
N ARG A 59 0.01 -12.96 -1.09
CA ARG A 59 -0.91 -13.78 -1.89
C ARG A 59 -1.39 -13.09 -3.17
N MET A 60 -0.96 -11.86 -3.41
CA MET A 60 -1.51 -10.96 -4.42
C MET A 60 -1.38 -11.48 -5.86
N ASP A 61 -0.32 -12.23 -6.18
CA ASP A 61 -0.13 -12.86 -7.50
C ASP A 61 -1.20 -13.92 -7.84
N ARG A 62 -2.06 -14.27 -6.88
CA ARG A 62 -3.09 -15.31 -7.00
C ARG A 62 -4.52 -14.76 -6.91
N ILE A 63 -4.67 -13.45 -6.85
CA ILE A 63 -5.97 -12.78 -6.68
C ILE A 63 -6.37 -12.17 -8.02
N ASP A 64 -7.62 -12.39 -8.42
CA ASP A 64 -8.19 -11.69 -9.56
C ASP A 64 -8.56 -10.27 -9.12
N ILE A 65 -7.99 -9.27 -9.79
CA ILE A 65 -8.04 -7.87 -9.38
C ILE A 65 -8.60 -7.06 -10.55
N GLU A 66 -9.64 -6.29 -10.26
CA GLU A 66 -10.20 -5.32 -11.20
C GLU A 66 -9.80 -3.88 -10.83
N GLU A 67 -9.88 -2.99 -11.82
CA GLU A 67 -9.51 -1.57 -11.68
C GLU A 67 -10.28 -0.87 -10.54
N GLY A 68 -11.55 -1.24 -10.34
CA GLY A 68 -12.38 -0.68 -9.28
C GLY A 68 -11.84 -0.95 -7.88
N ASP A 69 -11.32 -2.16 -7.65
CA ASP A 69 -10.69 -2.51 -6.37
C ASP A 69 -9.37 -1.77 -6.17
N VAL A 70 -8.57 -1.62 -7.23
CA VAL A 70 -7.33 -0.82 -7.16
C VAL A 70 -7.64 0.62 -6.77
N ALA A 71 -8.61 1.26 -7.43
CA ALA A 71 -9.00 2.64 -7.14
C ALA A 71 -9.50 2.83 -5.70
N ARG A 72 -10.22 1.85 -5.16
CA ARG A 72 -10.68 1.86 -3.76
C ARG A 72 -9.50 1.77 -2.78
N ILE A 73 -8.53 0.90 -3.05
CA ILE A 73 -7.34 0.74 -2.20
C ILE A 73 -6.45 1.98 -2.28
N GLU A 74 -6.26 2.56 -3.47
CA GLU A 74 -5.52 3.81 -3.65
C GLU A 74 -6.16 4.96 -2.85
N THR A 75 -7.49 5.12 -2.95
CA THR A 75 -8.23 6.15 -2.20
C THR A 75 -8.14 5.97 -0.69
N ALA A 76 -8.29 4.72 -0.21
CA ALA A 76 -8.17 4.40 1.21
C ALA A 76 -6.75 4.67 1.73
N THR A 77 -5.73 4.32 0.93
CA THR A 77 -4.32 4.58 1.24
C THR A 77 -4.06 6.08 1.32
N GLU A 78 -4.55 6.87 0.36
CA GLU A 78 -4.40 8.32 0.39
C GLU A 78 -5.05 8.95 1.63
N SER A 79 -6.26 8.48 1.99
CA SER A 79 -6.99 8.97 3.16
C SER A 79 -6.23 8.65 4.45
N PHE A 80 -5.75 7.41 4.59
CA PHE A 80 -4.92 6.98 5.71
C PHE A 80 -3.66 7.85 5.87
N LEU A 81 -2.91 8.06 4.78
CA LEU A 81 -1.71 8.90 4.80
C LEU A 81 -2.02 10.35 5.19
N ARG A 82 -3.15 10.87 4.73
CA ARG A 82 -3.60 12.24 5.05
C ARG A 82 -3.91 12.41 6.53
N GLU A 83 -4.58 11.44 7.14
CA GLU A 83 -4.91 11.44 8.57
C GLU A 83 -3.65 11.36 9.45
N LEU A 84 -2.60 10.68 8.98
CA LEU A 84 -1.35 10.52 9.71
C LEU A 84 -0.39 11.72 9.64
N LYS A 85 -0.57 12.66 8.70
CA LYS A 85 0.33 13.82 8.55
C LYS A 85 0.50 14.61 9.86
N THR A 86 -0.61 14.90 10.53
CA THR A 86 -0.58 15.70 11.77
C THR A 86 0.03 14.92 12.95
N PRO A 87 -0.42 13.68 13.27
CA PRO A 87 0.21 12.85 14.30
C PRO A 87 1.72 12.68 14.13
N LEU A 88 2.18 12.38 12.90
CA LEU A 88 3.60 12.17 12.62
C LEU A 88 4.42 13.45 12.80
N ALA A 89 3.90 14.60 12.34
CA ALA A 89 4.56 15.89 12.53
C ALA A 89 4.73 16.25 14.02
N LEU A 90 3.73 15.96 14.85
CA LEU A 90 3.81 16.21 16.29
C LEU A 90 4.92 15.39 16.97
N VAL A 91 5.06 14.11 16.61
CA VAL A 91 6.14 13.26 17.15
C VAL A 91 7.52 13.75 16.73
N GLU A 92 7.67 14.21 15.49
CA GLU A 92 8.94 14.75 15.03
C GLU A 92 9.31 16.05 15.77
N LEU A 93 8.33 16.93 16.03
CA LEU A 93 8.54 18.13 16.84
C LEU A 93 8.91 17.81 18.29
N GLU A 94 8.24 16.86 18.93
CA GLU A 94 8.59 16.40 20.28
C GLU A 94 10.01 15.84 20.34
N ARG A 95 10.42 15.11 19.30
CA ARG A 95 11.79 14.60 19.15
C ARG A 95 12.78 15.76 19.11
N ILE A 96 12.58 16.72 18.21
CA ILE A 96 13.46 17.90 18.07
C ILE A 96 13.55 18.68 19.38
N ARG A 97 12.43 18.90 20.07
CA ARG A 97 12.39 19.62 21.35
C ARG A 97 13.28 18.95 22.41
N LYS A 98 13.31 17.62 22.48
CA LYS A 98 14.18 16.90 23.43
C LYS A 98 15.69 17.13 23.20
N TYR A 99 16.11 17.43 21.97
CA TYR A 99 17.52 17.67 21.65
C TYR A 99 17.98 19.13 21.84
N ILE A 100 17.03 20.09 21.87
CA ILE A 100 17.36 21.52 22.01
C ILE A 100 17.42 21.95 23.49
N VAL A 101 16.71 21.26 24.39
CA VAL A 101 16.59 21.63 25.80
C VAL A 101 17.64 20.89 26.67
N HIS A 102 18.81 20.59 26.11
CA HIS A 102 19.98 20.06 26.84
C HIS A 102 21.16 21.01 26.66
#